data_AF-A0A849H2P4-F1
#
_entry.id   AF-A0A849H2P4-F1
#
_cell.length_a   1.000
_cell.length_b   1.000
_cell.length_c   1.000
_cell.angle_alpha   90.00
_cell.angle_beta   90.00
_cell.angle_gamma   90.00
#
_symmetry.space_group_name_H-M   'P 1'
#
loop_
_entity.id
_entity.type
_entity.pdbx_description
1 polymer ?
#
loop_
_entity_poly.entity_id
_entity_poly.type
_entity_poly.pdbx_seq_one_letter_code
_entity_poly.pdbx_strand_id
1 'polypeptide(L)' 'VSGRPIEEPVAWHGPIVMNTQQELMQAMRDLNNGTFIKPAH' A
#
# COMPACT_ATOMS: atom_id res chain seq x y z
N VAL A 1 13.30 17.15 7.48
CA VAL A 1 12.05 17.59 6.83
C VAL A 1 10.95 17.57 7.88
N SER A 2 10.05 18.56 7.94
CA SER A 2 8.85 18.56 8.76
C SER A 2 7.60 18.59 7.87
N GLY A 3 6.50 17.97 8.30
CA GLY A 3 5.25 17.90 7.54
C GLY A 3 4.04 17.79 8.47
N ARG A 4 2.86 18.20 7.99
CA ARG A 4 1.60 18.05 8.73
C ARG A 4 1.25 16.56 8.84
N PRO A 5 0.87 16.04 10.02
CA PRO A 5 0.41 14.66 10.17
C PRO A 5 -0.75 14.37 9.22
N ILE A 6 -0.77 13.15 8.66
CA ILE A 6 -1.84 12.70 7.74
C ILE A 6 -3.11 12.27 8.50
N GLU A 7 -2.99 11.98 9.80
CA GLU A 7 -4.09 11.55 10.70
C GLU A 7 -4.91 10.34 10.21
N GLU A 8 -4.37 9.57 9.27
CA GLU A 8 -4.97 8.34 8.76
C GLU A 8 -4.29 7.10 9.35
N PRO A 9 -5.02 5.98 9.50
CA PRO A 9 -4.43 4.70 9.87
C PRO A 9 -3.31 4.30 8.90
N VAL A 10 -2.27 3.65 9.44
CA VAL A 10 -1.12 3.17 8.67
C VAL A 10 -0.97 1.67 8.88
N ALA A 11 -1.01 0.93 7.78
CA ALA A 11 -0.64 -0.47 7.70
C ALA A 11 0.59 -0.59 6.79
N TRP A 12 1.67 -1.22 7.27
CA TRP A 12 2.94 -1.26 6.56
C TRP A 12 3.56 -2.66 6.57
N HIS A 13 4.02 -3.11 5.41
CA HIS A 13 4.83 -4.30 5.25
C HIS A 13 5.80 -4.16 4.08
N GLY A 14 7.11 -4.15 4.38
CA GLY A 14 8.16 -4.06 3.37
C GLY A 14 8.00 -2.84 2.45
N PRO A 15 7.86 -3.01 1.13
CA PRO A 15 7.77 -1.90 0.19
C PRO A 15 6.37 -1.26 0.09
N ILE A 16 5.35 -1.77 0.79
CA ILE A 16 3.96 -1.35 0.62
C ILE A 16 3.42 -0.71 1.90
N VAL A 17 2.87 0.50 1.77
CA VAL A 17 2.11 1.22 2.81
C VAL A 17 0.67 1.41 2.34
N MET A 18 -0.31 1.10 3.19
CA MET A 18 -1.75 1.24 2.95
C MET A 18 -2.45 1.76 4.22
N ASN A 19 -3.75 2.06 4.14
CA ASN A 19 -4.53 2.49 5.30
C ASN A 19 -4.98 1.30 6.16
N THR A 20 -5.27 0.13 5.56
CA THR A 20 -5.78 -1.05 6.26
C THR A 20 -4.95 -2.32 6.02
N GLN A 21 -5.05 -3.27 6.96
CA GLN A 21 -4.41 -4.59 6.81
C GLN A 21 -4.97 -5.39 5.62
N GLN A 22 -6.25 -5.23 5.30
CA GLN A 22 -6.88 -5.91 4.16
C GLN A 22 -6.30 -5.42 2.83
N GLU A 23 -6.15 -4.11 2.66
CA GLU A 23 -5.51 -3.51 1.48
C GLU A 23 -4.05 -3.94 1.37
N LEU A 24 -3.32 -3.93 2.49
CA LEU A 24 -1.93 -4.36 2.55
C LEU A 24 -1.78 -5.82 2.10
N MET A 25 -2.65 -6.72 2.58
CA MET A 25 -2.65 -8.12 2.17
C MET A 25 -2.99 -8.29 0.67
N GLN A 26 -3.95 -7.51 0.16
CA GLN A 26 -4.27 -7.54 -1.27
C GLN A 26 -3.10 -7.05 -2.13
N ALA A 27 -2.50 -5.92 -1.76
CA ALA A 27 -1.34 -5.34 -2.43
C ALA A 27 -0.14 -6.29 -2.44
N MET A 28 0.10 -7.01 -1.34
CA MET A 28 1.17 -8.01 -1.27
C MET A 28 0.89 -9.20 -2.20
N ARG A 29 -0.37 -9.65 -2.32
CA ARG A 29 -0.75 -10.67 -3.31
C ARG A 29 -0.52 -10.18 -4.73
N ASP A 30 -0.92 -8.96 -5.05
CA ASP A 30 -0.75 -8.39 -6.38
C ASP A 30 0.73 -8.19 -6.74
N LEU A 31 1.56 -7.80 -5.77
CA LEU A 31 3.01 -7.71 -5.94
C LEU A 31 3.63 -9.09 -6.22
N ASN A 32 3.28 -10.10 -5.42
CA ASN A 32 3.77 -11.47 -5.61
C ASN A 32 3.33 -12.07 -6.95
N ASN A 33 2.15 -11.68 -7.45
CA ASN A 33 1.62 -12.13 -8.73
C ASN A 33 2.11 -11.31 -9.93
N GLY A 34 2.88 -10.23 -9.70
CA GLY A 34 3.33 -9.33 -10.76
C GLY A 34 2.21 -8.47 -11.36
N THR A 35 1.06 -8.36 -10.70
CA THR A 35 -0.14 -7.62 -11.16
C THR A 35 -0.37 -6.32 -10.38
N PHE A 36 0.59 -5.88 -9.57
CA PHE A 36 0.48 -4.68 -8.74
C PHE A 36 0.27 -3.40 -9.56
N ILE A 37 0.96 -3.26 -10.68
CA ILE A 37 0.79 -2.13 -11.60
C ILE A 37 -0.32 -2.45 -12.60
N LYS A 38 -1.36 -1.62 -12.62
CA LYS A 38 -2.43 -1.70 -13.61
C LYS A 38 -2.10 -0.81 -14.81
N PRO A 39 -2.28 -1.28 -16.05
CA PRO A 39 -2.08 -0.44 -17.22
C PRO A 39 -3.09 0.72 -17.22
N ALA A 40 -2.60 1.94 -17.43
CA ALA A 40 -3.47 3.08 -17.72
C ALA A 40 -4.20 2.79 -19.03
N HIS A 41 -5.52 2.91 -19.02
CA HIS A 41 -6.36 2.79 -20.22
C HIS A 41 -6.49 4.16 -20.88
#